data_AF-A0A943REC7-F1
#
_entry.id   AF-A0A943REC7-F1
#
_cell.length_a   1.000
_cell.length_b   1.000
_cell.length_c   1.000
_cell.angle_alpha   90.00
_cell.angle_beta   90.00
_cell.angle_gamma   90.00
#
_symmetry.space_group_name_H-M   'P 1'
#
loop_
_entity.id
_entity.type
_entity.pdbx_description
1 polymer ?
#
loop_
_entity_poly.entity_id
_entity_poly.type
_entity_poly.pdbx_seq_one_letter_code
_entity_poly.pdbx_strand_id
1 'polypeptide(L)'
;MKYSELRAAFCQYEENRPEQHLTAIIVFSEDSFDRRYPRLSRSYITSSNNKAYQPNMGGYSVFASCLDGTDPGVRLEWYMEEHGNTGGWKAEDCYILEQMRDVAAIQSLNKTAQDDGTVCYFFGGTTIRAEESVDHGKIRLKPVAGDQVACGEWTDLDIDQVAGYCVLLERYLNRE
;
A
#
# COMPACT_ATOMS: atom_id res chain seq x y z
N MET A 1 -10.57 -3.87 3.06
CA MET A 1 -11.82 -3.81 2.26
C MET A 1 -11.76 -4.80 1.11
N LYS A 2 -12.88 -5.16 0.47
CA LYS A 2 -12.89 -6.04 -0.71
C LYS A 2 -12.38 -5.31 -1.96
N TYR A 3 -11.84 -6.05 -2.93
CA TYR A 3 -11.38 -5.46 -4.19
C TYR A 3 -12.48 -4.72 -4.96
N SER A 4 -13.72 -5.21 -4.94
CA SER A 4 -14.86 -4.52 -5.55
C SER A 4 -15.13 -3.15 -4.94
N GLU A 5 -14.92 -3.01 -3.62
CA GLU A 5 -15.11 -1.75 -2.89
C GLU A 5 -13.96 -0.78 -3.20
N LEU A 6 -12.72 -1.29 -3.25
CA LEU A 6 -11.57 -0.52 -3.72
C LEU A 6 -11.80 0.01 -5.14
N ARG A 7 -12.22 -0.85 -6.07
CA ARG A 7 -12.51 -0.46 -7.46
C ARG A 7 -13.58 0.62 -7.52
N ALA A 8 -14.67 0.47 -6.77
CA ALA A 8 -15.74 1.47 -6.74
C ALA A 8 -15.23 2.81 -6.20
N ALA A 9 -14.46 2.79 -5.10
CA ALA A 9 -13.87 3.99 -4.50
C ALA A 9 -12.91 4.69 -5.47
N PHE A 10 -12.07 3.94 -6.18
CA PHE A 10 -11.16 4.49 -7.19
C PHE A 10 -11.93 5.11 -8.37
N CYS A 11 -12.90 4.41 -8.95
CA CYS A 11 -13.71 4.95 -10.03
C CYS A 11 -14.43 6.24 -9.60
N GLN A 12 -15.09 6.23 -8.44
CA GLN A 12 -15.80 7.41 -7.91
C GLN A 12 -14.86 8.59 -7.65
N TYR A 13 -13.65 8.33 -7.16
CA TYR A 13 -12.66 9.37 -6.93
C TYR A 13 -12.22 10.02 -8.25
N GLU A 14 -11.90 9.20 -9.26
CA GLU A 14 -11.40 9.65 -10.57
C GLU A 14 -12.47 10.29 -11.46
N GLU A 15 -13.75 10.03 -11.22
CA GLU A 15 -14.86 10.75 -11.88
C GLU A 15 -14.76 12.27 -11.70
N ASN A 16 -14.22 12.73 -10.57
CA ASN A 16 -14.06 14.15 -10.26
C ASN A 16 -12.81 14.78 -10.91
N ARG A 17 -12.01 14.00 -11.67
CA ARG A 17 -10.74 14.43 -12.29
C ARG A 17 -9.81 15.13 -11.28
N PRO A 18 -9.43 14.44 -10.21
CA PRO A 18 -8.59 15.01 -9.16
C PRO A 18 -7.18 15.30 -9.71
N GLU A 19 -6.49 16.28 -9.12
CA GLU A 19 -5.10 16.60 -9.48
C GLU A 19 -4.12 15.52 -8.97
N GLN A 20 -4.47 14.88 -7.86
CA GLN A 20 -3.70 13.81 -7.24
C GLN A 20 -4.48 12.50 -7.35
N HIS A 21 -3.77 11.38 -7.47
CA HIS A 21 -4.36 10.06 -7.55
C HIS A 21 -4.17 9.32 -6.24
N LEU A 22 -5.16 8.50 -5.87
CA LEU A 22 -5.07 7.62 -4.72
C LEU A 22 -4.13 6.44 -5.00
N THR A 23 -3.67 5.86 -3.90
CA THR A 23 -2.82 4.67 -3.88
C THR A 23 -3.45 3.61 -3.02
N ALA A 24 -3.32 2.36 -3.41
CA ALA A 24 -3.83 1.25 -2.61
C ALA A 24 -2.87 0.07 -2.61
N ILE A 25 -2.97 -0.73 -1.56
CA ILE A 25 -2.39 -2.07 -1.51
C ILE A 25 -3.50 -3.08 -1.74
N ILE A 26 -3.24 -4.07 -2.58
CA ILE A 26 -4.05 -5.27 -2.77
C ILE A 26 -3.25 -6.45 -2.25
N VAL A 27 -3.79 -7.15 -1.25
CA VAL A 27 -3.21 -8.37 -0.69
C VAL A 27 -3.89 -9.56 -1.35
N PHE A 28 -3.13 -10.44 -1.98
CA PHE A 28 -3.66 -11.67 -2.55
C PHE A 28 -3.59 -12.82 -1.56
N SER A 29 -4.60 -13.67 -1.57
CA SER A 29 -4.69 -14.87 -0.73
C SER A 29 -3.57 -15.87 -1.00
N GLU A 30 -3.15 -16.64 0.02
CA GLU A 30 -2.07 -17.63 -0.13
C GLU A 30 -2.40 -18.73 -1.16
N ASP A 31 -3.68 -19.09 -1.33
CA ASP A 31 -4.14 -20.10 -2.29
C ASP A 31 -4.17 -19.60 -3.75
N SER A 32 -3.82 -18.34 -3.99
CA SER A 32 -3.67 -17.78 -5.33
C SER A 32 -2.41 -18.27 -6.07
N PHE A 33 -1.48 -18.93 -5.36
CA PHE A 33 -0.15 -19.23 -5.85
C PHE A 33 0.20 -20.72 -5.70
N ASP A 34 1.01 -21.24 -6.64
CA ASP A 34 1.49 -22.64 -6.61
C ASP A 34 2.44 -22.96 -5.45
N ARG A 35 2.90 -21.92 -4.74
CA ARG A 35 3.75 -22.04 -3.55
C ARG A 35 3.39 -20.97 -2.54
N ARG A 36 3.71 -21.24 -1.29
CA ARG A 36 3.47 -20.29 -0.20
C ARG A 36 4.40 -19.09 -0.33
N TYR A 37 3.82 -17.90 -0.34
CA TYR A 37 4.55 -16.63 -0.28
C TYR A 37 4.27 -15.89 1.03
N PRO A 38 5.28 -15.22 1.61
CA PRO A 38 5.07 -14.28 2.70
C PRO A 38 4.05 -13.20 2.32
N ARG A 39 3.33 -12.66 3.32
CA ARG A 39 2.30 -11.63 3.10
C ARG A 39 2.81 -10.45 2.27
N LEU A 40 4.01 -9.95 2.54
CA LEU A 40 4.61 -8.85 1.79
C LEU A 40 4.84 -9.19 0.30
N SER A 41 5.23 -10.43 0.00
CA SER A 41 5.49 -10.95 -1.36
C SER A 41 4.23 -11.29 -2.16
N ARG A 42 3.05 -11.14 -1.55
CA ARG A 42 1.73 -11.29 -2.22
C ARG A 42 0.89 -10.02 -2.10
N SER A 43 1.52 -8.91 -1.71
CA SER A 43 0.88 -7.61 -1.56
C SER A 43 1.43 -6.66 -2.62
N TYR A 44 0.54 -6.02 -3.37
CA TYR A 44 0.89 -5.19 -4.50
C TYR A 44 0.36 -3.77 -4.33
N ILE A 45 1.22 -2.77 -4.53
CA ILE A 45 0.82 -1.36 -4.55
C ILE A 45 0.37 -0.94 -5.94
N THR A 46 -0.78 -0.29 -6.01
CA THR A 46 -1.42 0.18 -7.24
C THR A 46 -1.96 1.60 -7.07
N SER A 47 -2.34 2.25 -8.16
CA SER A 47 -2.88 3.61 -8.16
C SER A 47 -4.24 3.70 -8.86
N SER A 48 -5.08 4.64 -8.44
CA SER A 48 -6.32 5.01 -9.12
C SER A 48 -6.06 5.65 -10.50
N ASN A 49 -4.83 6.08 -10.81
CA ASN A 49 -4.44 6.52 -12.15
C ASN A 49 -4.38 5.39 -13.20
N ASN A 50 -4.60 4.14 -12.79
CA ASN A 50 -4.71 3.04 -13.75
C ASN A 50 -5.93 3.20 -14.65
N LYS A 51 -5.78 2.87 -15.94
CA LYS A 51 -6.84 3.01 -16.96
C LYS A 51 -8.15 2.33 -16.55
N ALA A 52 -8.06 1.23 -15.80
CA ALA A 52 -9.23 0.49 -15.31
C ALA A 52 -10.19 1.31 -14.42
N TYR A 53 -9.70 2.42 -13.83
CA TYR A 53 -10.46 3.27 -12.92
C TYR A 53 -10.77 4.66 -13.49
N GLN A 54 -10.15 5.00 -14.63
CA GLN A 54 -10.25 6.31 -15.26
C GLN A 54 -11.48 6.41 -16.19
N PRO A 55 -12.26 7.50 -16.13
CA PRO A 55 -13.40 7.67 -17.02
C PRO A 55 -12.97 7.87 -18.48
N ASN A 56 -13.75 7.32 -19.42
CA ASN A 56 -13.55 7.46 -20.88
C ASN A 56 -12.24 6.89 -21.44
N MET A 57 -11.61 5.94 -20.74
CA MET A 57 -10.43 5.24 -21.25
C MET A 57 -10.84 4.04 -22.12
N GLY A 58 -10.24 3.93 -23.31
CA GLY A 58 -10.47 2.81 -24.24
C GLY A 58 -9.79 1.49 -23.84
N GLY A 59 -9.35 1.34 -22.59
CA GLY A 59 -8.65 0.16 -22.10
C GLY A 59 -8.79 -0.01 -20.58
N TYR A 60 -8.45 -1.20 -20.10
CA TYR A 60 -8.75 -1.64 -18.74
C TYR A 60 -7.53 -2.30 -18.07
N SER A 61 -6.44 -1.54 -17.93
CA SER A 61 -5.20 -2.04 -17.32
C SER A 61 -5.10 -1.68 -15.83
N VAL A 62 -4.64 -2.61 -15.01
CA VAL A 62 -4.34 -2.45 -13.59
C VAL A 62 -2.86 -2.79 -13.35
N PHE A 63 -2.01 -1.78 -13.46
CA PHE A 63 -0.60 -1.92 -13.10
C PHE A 63 -0.40 -1.84 -11.59
N ALA A 64 0.44 -2.72 -11.07
CA ALA A 64 0.86 -2.72 -9.68
C ALA A 64 2.29 -3.24 -9.51
N SER A 65 2.92 -2.99 -8.37
CA SER A 65 4.25 -3.51 -8.05
C SER A 65 4.22 -4.25 -6.71
N CYS A 66 4.91 -5.38 -6.61
CA CYS A 66 5.00 -6.14 -5.37
C CYS A 66 5.74 -5.32 -4.30
N LEU A 67 5.25 -5.35 -3.05
CA LEU A 67 5.82 -4.56 -1.95
C LEU A 67 7.21 -5.04 -1.51
N ASP A 68 7.61 -6.27 -1.83
CA ASP A 68 8.96 -6.78 -1.58
C ASP A 68 9.97 -6.42 -2.69
N GLY A 69 9.49 -5.81 -3.78
CA GLY A 69 10.30 -5.34 -4.90
C GLY A 69 10.63 -6.38 -5.97
N THR A 70 10.14 -7.63 -5.89
CA THR A 70 10.49 -8.66 -6.89
C THR A 70 9.80 -8.43 -8.24
N ASP A 71 8.56 -7.93 -8.21
CA ASP A 71 7.70 -7.83 -9.40
C ASP A 71 7.24 -6.39 -9.66
N PRO A 72 8.05 -5.55 -10.34
CA PRO A 72 7.66 -4.20 -10.69
C PRO A 72 6.73 -4.17 -11.92
N GLY A 73 5.66 -3.38 -11.86
CA GLY A 73 4.82 -3.07 -13.03
C GLY A 73 4.00 -4.25 -13.59
N VAL A 74 3.57 -5.17 -12.75
CA VAL A 74 2.70 -6.30 -13.10
C VAL A 74 1.33 -5.80 -13.55
N ARG A 75 0.79 -6.44 -14.59
CA ARG A 75 -0.59 -6.26 -15.06
C ARG A 75 -1.52 -7.21 -14.30
N LEU A 76 -2.04 -6.75 -13.16
CA LEU A 76 -2.85 -7.59 -12.27
C LEU A 76 -4.14 -8.09 -12.93
N GLU A 77 -4.71 -7.34 -13.88
CA GLU A 77 -5.93 -7.74 -14.59
C GLU A 77 -5.77 -9.06 -15.38
N TRP A 78 -4.55 -9.50 -15.65
CA TRP A 78 -4.28 -10.79 -16.31
C TRP A 78 -4.30 -11.97 -15.34
N TYR A 79 -4.09 -11.72 -14.06
CA TYR A 79 -3.95 -12.76 -13.05
C TYR A 79 -5.20 -12.91 -12.18
N MET A 80 -5.94 -11.83 -11.98
CA MET A 80 -7.02 -11.77 -11.00
C MET A 80 -8.29 -12.52 -11.44
N GLU A 81 -8.89 -13.24 -10.50
CA GLU A 81 -10.18 -13.92 -10.70
C GLU A 81 -11.30 -12.91 -10.99
N GLU A 82 -11.28 -11.75 -10.35
CA GLU A 82 -12.25 -10.67 -10.55
C GLU A 82 -12.21 -10.07 -11.97
N HIS A 83 -11.17 -10.38 -12.75
CA HIS A 83 -11.00 -9.96 -14.14
C HIS A 83 -11.27 -11.09 -15.14
N GLY A 84 -11.92 -12.18 -14.70
CA GLY A 84 -12.36 -13.29 -15.55
C GLY A 84 -11.32 -14.41 -15.71
N ASN A 85 -10.18 -14.33 -15.01
CA ASN A 85 -9.22 -15.42 -14.97
C ASN A 85 -9.71 -16.51 -13.99
N THR A 86 -10.46 -17.50 -14.49
CA THR A 86 -11.05 -18.55 -13.64
C THR A 86 -9.96 -19.28 -12.85
N GLY A 87 -10.06 -19.30 -11.52
CA GLY A 87 -9.01 -19.86 -10.66
C GLY A 87 -7.75 -18.99 -10.52
N GLY A 88 -7.84 -17.73 -10.93
CA GLY A 88 -6.79 -16.72 -10.80
C GLY A 88 -6.59 -16.23 -9.37
N TRP A 89 -5.78 -15.19 -9.23
CA TRP A 89 -5.45 -14.59 -7.94
C TRP A 89 -6.67 -13.91 -7.32
N LYS A 90 -6.90 -14.15 -6.04
CA LYS A 90 -8.06 -13.65 -5.30
C LYS A 90 -7.60 -12.64 -4.27
N ALA A 91 -8.21 -11.46 -4.29
CA ALA A 91 -7.91 -10.45 -3.30
C ALA A 91 -8.43 -10.89 -1.92
N GLU A 92 -7.52 -10.99 -0.95
CA GLU A 92 -7.80 -11.26 0.45
C GLU A 92 -8.22 -9.97 1.18
N ASP A 93 -7.45 -8.89 0.97
CA ASP A 93 -7.74 -7.59 1.54
C ASP A 93 -7.21 -6.45 0.66
N CYS A 94 -7.72 -5.24 0.88
CA CYS A 94 -7.34 -4.03 0.17
C CYS A 94 -7.34 -2.83 1.12
N TYR A 95 -6.41 -1.90 0.92
CA TYR A 95 -6.29 -0.67 1.72
C TYR A 95 -6.01 0.52 0.82
N ILE A 96 -6.77 1.61 0.94
CA ILE A 96 -6.43 2.89 0.32
C ILE A 96 -5.51 3.62 1.28
N LEU A 97 -4.27 3.91 0.85
CA LEU A 97 -3.24 4.46 1.72
C LEU A 97 -3.67 5.80 2.31
N GLU A 98 -4.25 6.67 1.50
CA GLU A 98 -4.70 8.00 1.91
C GLU A 98 -5.90 7.97 2.89
N GLN A 99 -6.50 6.80 3.10
CA GLN A 99 -7.59 6.58 4.06
C GLN A 99 -7.16 5.78 5.29
N MET A 100 -5.88 5.38 5.37
CA MET A 100 -5.36 4.72 6.57
C MET A 100 -5.44 5.66 7.78
N ARG A 101 -5.46 5.07 8.98
CA ARG A 101 -5.52 5.85 10.24
C ARG A 101 -4.28 6.75 10.37
N ASP A 102 -4.47 7.91 10.98
CA ASP A 102 -3.42 8.89 11.30
C ASP A 102 -2.59 9.43 10.11
N VAL A 103 -2.99 9.17 8.86
CA VAL A 103 -2.28 9.67 7.67
C VAL A 103 -2.16 11.20 7.69
N ALA A 104 -3.21 11.90 8.10
CA ALA A 104 -3.18 13.35 8.26
C ALA A 104 -2.16 13.82 9.32
N ALA A 105 -1.88 13.00 10.34
CA ALA A 105 -0.94 13.32 11.41
C ALA A 105 0.53 13.12 11.00
N ILE A 106 0.81 12.53 9.83
CA ILE A 106 2.18 12.45 9.27
C ILE A 106 2.80 13.84 9.14
N GLN A 107 2.00 14.90 8.98
CA GLN A 107 2.48 16.28 8.95
C GLN A 107 3.17 16.74 10.24
N SER A 108 2.88 16.11 11.37
CA SER A 108 3.52 16.34 12.68
C SER A 108 4.36 15.13 13.14
N LEU A 109 4.86 14.37 12.18
CA LEU A 109 5.82 13.28 12.34
C LEU A 109 6.96 13.63 13.30
N ASN A 110 7.27 12.71 14.22
CA ASN A 110 8.53 12.66 14.95
C ASN A 110 9.24 11.33 14.64
N LYS A 111 10.57 11.30 14.69
CA LYS A 111 11.33 10.04 14.53
C LYS A 111 12.46 9.90 15.53
N THR A 112 12.78 8.66 15.91
CA THR A 112 13.91 8.35 16.78
C THR A 112 14.66 7.11 16.31
N ALA A 113 15.98 7.23 16.18
CA ALA A 113 16.84 6.10 15.86
C ALA A 113 16.89 5.11 17.03
N GLN A 114 17.02 3.83 16.70
CA GLN A 114 17.14 2.72 17.65
C GLN A 114 18.57 2.17 17.64
N ASP A 115 18.95 1.47 18.71
CA ASP A 115 20.29 0.89 18.86
C ASP A 115 20.61 -0.20 17.83
N ASP A 116 19.59 -0.82 17.24
CA ASP A 116 19.74 -1.84 16.20
C ASP A 116 19.79 -1.29 14.76
N GLY A 117 19.90 0.03 14.61
CA GLY A 117 20.02 0.70 13.32
C GLY A 117 18.68 0.97 12.62
N THR A 118 17.55 0.56 13.19
CA THR A 118 16.22 0.94 12.70
C THR A 118 15.81 2.33 13.20
N VAL A 119 14.75 2.89 12.60
CA VAL A 119 14.16 4.17 13.00
C VAL A 119 12.68 3.95 13.29
N CYS A 120 12.21 4.48 14.43
CA CYS A 120 10.79 4.55 14.74
C CYS A 120 10.24 5.92 14.36
N TYR A 121 9.14 5.95 13.62
CA TYR A 121 8.37 7.12 13.21
C TYR A 121 7.05 7.13 13.98
N PHE A 122 6.70 8.28 14.54
CA PHE A 122 5.53 8.47 15.39
C PHE A 122 4.66 9.58 14.82
N PHE A 123 3.37 9.30 14.64
CA PHE A 123 2.38 10.27 14.17
C PHE A 123 0.98 9.85 14.63
N GLY A 124 0.24 10.77 15.25
CA GLY A 124 -1.05 10.43 15.86
C GLY A 124 -0.90 9.34 16.91
N GLY A 125 -1.68 8.27 16.81
CA GLY A 125 -1.56 7.06 17.61
C GLY A 125 -0.82 5.92 16.91
N THR A 126 -0.08 6.21 15.82
CA THR A 126 0.61 5.20 15.00
C THR A 126 2.12 5.26 15.20
N THR A 127 2.72 4.08 15.37
CA THR A 127 4.18 3.90 15.39
C THR A 127 4.60 2.98 14.25
N ILE A 128 5.58 3.41 13.46
CA ILE A 128 6.16 2.62 12.37
C ILE A 128 7.65 2.48 12.58
N ARG A 129 8.13 1.24 12.60
CA ARG A 129 9.55 0.92 12.65
C ARG A 129 10.01 0.48 11.27
N ALA A 130 11.08 1.09 10.77
CA ALA A 130 11.64 0.79 9.46
C ALA A 130 13.18 0.86 9.46
N GLU A 131 13.81 0.16 8.53
CA GLU A 131 15.21 0.42 8.18
C GLU A 131 15.25 1.64 7.25
N GLU A 132 15.90 2.72 7.70
CA GLU A 132 16.09 3.93 6.91
C GLU A 132 17.38 3.81 6.08
N SER A 133 17.28 4.05 4.79
CA SER A 133 18.42 4.14 3.88
C SER A 133 18.25 5.33 2.94
N VAL A 134 19.34 5.76 2.31
CA VAL A 134 19.32 6.82 1.30
C VAL A 134 19.74 6.23 -0.02
N ASP A 135 18.87 6.33 -1.02
CA ASP A 135 19.12 5.92 -2.40
C ASP A 135 18.92 7.10 -3.34
N HIS A 136 19.95 7.42 -4.12
CA HIS A 136 19.96 8.57 -5.03
C HIS A 136 19.45 9.89 -4.40
N GLY A 137 19.78 10.12 -3.12
CA GLY A 137 19.38 11.33 -2.38
C GLY A 137 17.94 11.31 -1.85
N LYS A 138 17.21 10.20 -2.04
CA LYS A 138 15.87 9.98 -1.50
C LYS A 138 15.92 9.01 -0.32
N ILE A 139 15.13 9.28 0.70
CA ILE A 139 14.91 8.36 1.81
C ILE A 139 14.12 7.15 1.30
N ARG A 140 14.59 5.96 1.64
CA ARG A 140 13.95 4.67 1.39
C ARG A 140 13.77 3.93 2.71
N LEU A 141 12.57 3.41 2.94
CA LEU A 141 12.16 2.77 4.17
C LEU A 141 11.79 1.31 3.90
N LYS A 142 12.48 0.37 4.56
CA LYS A 142 12.05 -1.02 4.56
C LYS A 142 11.22 -1.31 5.81
N PRO A 143 10.01 -1.88 5.68
CA PRO A 143 9.13 -2.13 6.80
C PRO A 143 9.73 -3.16 7.76
N VAL A 144 9.67 -2.90 9.07
CA VAL A 144 10.12 -3.83 10.11
C VAL A 144 8.93 -4.27 10.97
N ALA A 145 8.24 -3.32 11.59
CA ALA A 145 7.06 -3.55 12.43
C ALA A 145 6.27 -2.25 12.60
N GLY A 146 5.06 -2.33 13.12
CA GLY A 146 4.30 -1.15 13.47
C GLY A 146 3.10 -1.50 14.33
N ASP A 147 2.59 -0.49 15.01
CA ASP A 147 1.46 -0.61 15.92
C ASP A 147 0.60 0.66 15.87
N GLN A 148 -0.63 0.51 16.34
CA GLN A 148 -1.57 1.61 16.49
C GLN A 148 -2.30 1.54 17.82
N VAL A 149 -2.62 2.72 18.36
CA VAL A 149 -3.51 2.89 19.49
C VAL A 149 -4.85 3.44 19.01
N ALA A 150 -5.93 2.69 19.22
CA ALA A 150 -7.29 3.09 18.91
C ALA A 150 -8.19 2.90 20.14
N CYS A 151 -8.86 3.96 20.59
CA CYS A 151 -9.76 3.91 21.76
C CYS A 151 -9.09 3.35 23.04
N GLY A 152 -7.77 3.52 23.18
CA GLY A 152 -6.99 3.01 24.31
C GLY A 152 -6.51 1.56 24.16
N GLU A 153 -6.87 0.88 23.07
CA GLU A 153 -6.40 -0.46 22.74
C GLU A 153 -5.22 -0.40 21.77
N TRP A 154 -4.24 -1.26 22.01
CA TRP A 154 -3.06 -1.44 21.16
C TRP A 154 -3.33 -2.55 20.15
N THR A 155 -2.93 -2.33 18.91
CA THR A 155 -3.05 -3.33 17.83
C THR A 155 -1.80 -3.30 16.97
N ASP A 156 -1.19 -4.47 16.80
CA ASP A 156 -0.08 -4.65 15.86
C ASP A 156 -0.58 -4.56 14.42
N LEU A 157 0.21 -3.91 13.57
CA LEU A 157 -0.05 -3.80 12.14
C LEU A 157 0.51 -5.00 11.39
N ASP A 158 -0.23 -5.48 10.39
CA ASP A 158 0.32 -6.44 9.43
C ASP A 158 1.43 -5.80 8.59
N ILE A 159 2.39 -6.61 8.14
CA ILE A 159 3.60 -6.10 7.48
C ILE A 159 3.34 -5.30 6.20
N ASP A 160 2.27 -5.60 5.47
CA ASP A 160 1.81 -4.84 4.31
C ASP A 160 1.21 -3.48 4.69
N GLN A 161 0.56 -3.37 5.85
CA GLN A 161 0.11 -2.09 6.39
C GLN A 161 1.31 -1.23 6.81
N VAL A 162 2.30 -1.84 7.47
CA VAL A 162 3.58 -1.17 7.79
C VAL A 162 4.25 -0.68 6.50
N ALA A 163 4.29 -1.50 5.46
CA ALA A 163 4.82 -1.13 4.14
C ALA A 163 4.01 0.03 3.51
N GLY A 164 2.68 0.02 3.63
CA GLY A 164 1.82 1.13 3.20
C GLY A 164 2.17 2.45 3.88
N TYR A 165 2.40 2.43 5.20
CA TYR A 165 2.89 3.60 5.91
C TYR A 165 4.31 4.01 5.50
N CYS A 166 5.22 3.06 5.25
CA CYS A 166 6.55 3.38 4.72
C CYS A 166 6.45 4.16 3.41
N VAL A 167 5.55 3.79 2.50
CA VAL A 167 5.31 4.55 1.25
C VAL A 167 4.84 5.97 1.52
N LEU A 168 3.90 6.17 2.43
CA LEU A 168 3.40 7.50 2.79
C LEU A 168 4.47 8.36 3.46
N LEU A 169 5.27 7.76 4.35
CA LEU A 169 6.40 8.42 5.00
C LEU A 169 7.48 8.81 4.00
N GLU A 170 7.83 7.93 3.05
CA GLU A 170 8.76 8.26 1.96
C GLU A 170 8.28 9.46 1.16
N ARG A 171 7.01 9.50 0.76
CA ARG A 171 6.44 10.65 0.04
C ARG A 171 6.59 11.95 0.82
N TYR A 172 6.18 11.93 2.10
CA TYR A 172 6.29 13.10 2.95
C TYR A 172 7.74 13.56 3.15
N LEU A 173 8.64 12.63 3.49
CA LEU A 173 10.05 12.91 3.77
C LEU A 173 10.81 13.39 2.52
N ASN A 174 10.45 12.86 1.34
CA ASN A 174 11.05 13.23 0.06
C ASN A 174 10.35 14.42 -0.62
N ARG A 175 9.24 14.93 -0.07
CA ARG A 175 8.42 16.03 -0.61
C ARG A 175 7.81 15.71 -1.99
N GLU A 176 7.26 14.51 -2.12
CA GLU A 176 6.59 13.97 -3.32
C GLU A 176 5.08 13.99 -3.21
#